data_AF-A0A519WM95-F1
#
_entry.id   AF-A0A519WM95-F1
#
_cell.length_a   1.000
_cell.length_b   1.000
_cell.length_c   1.000
_cell.angle_alpha   90.00
_cell.angle_beta   90.00
_cell.angle_gamma   90.00
#
_symmetry.space_group_name_H-M   'P 1'
#
loop_
_entity.id
_entity.type
_entity.pdbx_description
1 polymer ?
#
loop_
_entity_poly.entity_id
_entity_poly.type
_entity_poly.pdbx_seq_one_letter_code
_entity_poly.pdbx_strand_id
1 'polypeptide(L)'
;MADYKSNSLKIAGQPDCVENYQPAAMQNNMSEAGYWLQAVLYQVALHRYLRLRLVDYQPAQHLGGVVYLYLRGMRAGDAKTGILHWPVNMQLINQLDEILGQHDGAV
;
A
#
# COMPACT_ATOMS: atom_id res chain seq x y z
N MET A 1 7.48 1.02 1.92
CA MET A 1 6.49 1.73 2.79
C MET A 1 5.68 0.71 3.58
N ALA A 2 5.26 1.03 4.81
CA ALA A 2 4.37 0.18 5.62
C ALA A 2 3.17 0.98 6.16
N ASP A 3 1.98 0.38 6.14
CA ASP A 3 0.73 0.95 6.67
C ASP A 3 0.04 -0.08 7.58
N TYR A 4 -0.33 0.35 8.79
CA TYR A 4 -0.92 -0.50 9.81
C TYR A 4 -2.44 -0.35 9.81
N LYS A 5 -3.15 -1.46 9.64
CA LYS A 5 -4.61 -1.53 9.60
C LYS A 5 -5.14 -2.25 10.84
N SER A 6 -6.01 -1.58 11.61
CA SER A 6 -6.74 -2.17 12.74
C SER A 6 -8.13 -2.70 12.36
N ASN A 7 -8.44 -2.72 11.06
CA ASN A 7 -9.70 -3.16 10.48
C ASN A 7 -10.05 -4.59 10.94
N SER A 8 -11.33 -4.84 11.17
CA SER A 8 -11.84 -6.18 11.39
C SER A 8 -12.37 -6.74 10.07
N LEU A 9 -11.90 -7.92 9.68
CA LEU A 9 -12.38 -8.65 8.49
C LEU A 9 -13.38 -9.77 8.87
N LYS A 10 -13.99 -9.67 10.07
CA LYS A 10 -14.89 -10.70 10.57
C LYS A 10 -16.08 -10.92 9.64
N ILE A 11 -16.46 -12.18 9.51
CA ILE A 11 -17.70 -12.58 8.84
C ILE A 11 -18.87 -12.28 9.78
N ALA A 12 -19.97 -11.74 9.23
CA ALA A 12 -21.16 -11.41 10.02
C ALA A 12 -21.69 -12.65 10.75
N GLY A 13 -21.95 -12.50 12.05
CA GLY A 13 -22.41 -13.60 12.91
C GLY A 13 -21.32 -14.54 13.42
N GLN A 14 -20.04 -14.28 13.11
CA GLN A 14 -18.90 -15.08 13.59
C GLN A 14 -17.93 -14.24 14.44
N PRO A 15 -17.18 -14.88 15.37
CA PRO A 15 -16.09 -14.21 16.07
C PRO A 15 -14.96 -13.85 15.09
N ASP A 16 -14.20 -12.81 15.44
CA ASP A 16 -13.01 -12.44 14.67
C ASP A 16 -11.90 -13.48 14.93
N CYS A 17 -11.32 -14.04 13.87
CA CYS A 17 -10.24 -15.01 13.94
C CYS A 17 -9.19 -14.71 12.86
N VAL A 18 -8.01 -15.30 12.99
CA VAL A 18 -6.88 -14.98 12.11
C VAL A 18 -7.09 -15.48 10.68
N GLU A 19 -7.89 -16.52 10.53
CA GLU A 19 -8.33 -17.07 9.26
C GLU A 19 -9.17 -16.08 8.44
N ASN A 20 -9.73 -15.04 9.06
CA ASN A 20 -10.41 -13.95 8.35
C ASN A 20 -9.43 -13.04 7.57
N TYR A 21 -8.13 -13.14 7.84
CA TYR A 21 -7.09 -12.27 7.27
C TYR A 21 -6.20 -13.01 6.27
N GLN A 22 -6.79 -13.95 5.54
CA GLN A 22 -6.14 -14.60 4.40
C GLN A 22 -5.93 -13.59 3.24
N PRO A 23 -4.96 -13.82 2.35
CA PRO A 23 -4.65 -12.89 1.27
C PRO A 23 -5.86 -12.43 0.45
N ALA A 24 -6.78 -13.34 0.12
CA ALA A 24 -7.99 -13.02 -0.66
C ALA A 24 -8.92 -12.05 0.08
N ALA A 25 -9.17 -12.28 1.38
CA ALA A 25 -10.02 -11.40 2.19
C ALA A 25 -9.39 -10.01 2.36
N MET A 26 -8.07 -9.94 2.57
CA MET A 26 -7.34 -8.68 2.64
C MET A 26 -7.39 -7.92 1.30
N GLN A 27 -7.22 -8.61 0.17
CA GLN A 27 -7.32 -7.98 -1.16
C GLN A 27 -8.73 -7.45 -1.45
N ASN A 28 -9.76 -8.16 -1.03
CA ASN A 28 -11.14 -7.66 -1.13
C ASN A 28 -11.34 -6.40 -0.30
N ASN A 29 -10.88 -6.40 0.97
CA ASN A 29 -10.97 -5.22 1.81
C ASN A 29 -10.18 -4.02 1.27
N MET A 30 -8.99 -4.28 0.69
CA MET A 30 -8.20 -3.24 0.02
C MET A 30 -8.98 -2.55 -1.12
N SER A 31 -9.74 -3.34 -1.89
CA SER A 31 -10.58 -2.82 -2.98
C SER A 31 -11.78 -2.04 -2.44
N GLU A 32 -12.52 -2.60 -1.49
CA GLU A 32 -13.71 -1.96 -0.90
C GLU A 32 -13.39 -0.65 -0.16
N ALA A 33 -12.25 -0.61 0.53
CA ALA A 33 -11.83 0.54 1.31
C ALA A 33 -11.00 1.56 0.48
N GLY A 34 -10.79 1.32 -0.81
CA GLY A 34 -10.01 2.22 -1.68
C GLY A 34 -8.52 2.32 -1.33
N TYR A 35 -7.98 1.35 -0.59
CA TYR A 35 -6.59 1.39 -0.12
C TYR A 35 -5.56 1.24 -1.25
N TRP A 36 -5.94 0.69 -2.41
CA TRP A 36 -5.07 0.70 -3.59
C TRP A 36 -4.73 2.12 -4.07
N LEU A 37 -5.74 3.00 -4.09
CA LEU A 37 -5.54 4.41 -4.43
C LEU A 37 -4.66 5.10 -3.38
N GLN A 38 -4.91 4.81 -2.09
CA GLN A 38 -4.09 5.31 -1.00
C GLN A 38 -2.60 4.91 -1.19
N ALA A 39 -2.32 3.64 -1.50
CA ALA A 39 -0.96 3.15 -1.71
C ALA A 39 -0.26 3.87 -2.86
N VAL A 40 -0.91 4.04 -4.01
CA VAL A 40 -0.26 4.68 -5.16
C VAL A 40 0.01 6.16 -4.89
N LEU A 41 -0.91 6.88 -4.24
CA LEU A 41 -0.71 8.28 -3.88
C LEU A 41 0.48 8.44 -2.92
N TYR A 42 0.60 7.57 -1.92
CA TYR A 42 1.73 7.60 -1.00
C TYR A 42 3.04 7.19 -1.67
N GLN A 43 3.02 6.25 -2.62
CA GLN A 43 4.20 5.91 -3.42
C GLN A 43 4.66 7.07 -4.29
N VAL A 44 3.76 7.83 -4.92
CA VAL A 44 4.10 9.05 -5.67
C VAL A 44 4.73 10.10 -4.76
N ALA A 45 4.10 10.35 -3.60
CA ALA A 45 4.64 11.31 -2.63
C ALA A 45 6.04 10.90 -2.15
N LEU A 46 6.24 9.62 -1.81
CA LEU A 46 7.54 9.08 -1.41
C LEU A 46 8.56 9.17 -2.55
N HIS A 47 8.15 8.84 -3.78
CA HIS A 47 9.00 8.93 -4.96
C HIS A 47 9.52 10.36 -5.19
N ARG A 48 8.63 11.36 -5.14
CA ARG A 48 9.00 12.78 -5.22
C ARG A 48 9.93 13.20 -4.08
N TYR A 49 9.60 12.80 -2.86
CA TYR A 49 10.41 13.13 -1.69
C TYR A 49 11.84 12.57 -1.80
N LEU A 50 11.99 11.30 -2.15
CA LEU A 50 13.31 10.66 -2.31
C LEU A 50 14.11 11.30 -3.44
N ARG A 51 13.47 11.62 -4.57
CA ARG A 51 14.13 12.34 -5.68
C ARG A 51 14.73 13.68 -5.27
N LEU A 52 14.11 14.37 -4.30
CA LEU A 52 14.59 15.66 -3.80
C LEU A 52 15.68 15.54 -2.72
N ARG A 53 15.74 14.41 -2.01
CA ARG A 53 16.54 14.27 -0.78
C ARG A 53 17.72 13.31 -0.92
N LEU A 54 17.62 12.35 -1.81
CA LEU A 54 18.63 11.32 -2.00
C LEU A 54 19.42 11.59 -3.28
N VAL A 55 20.72 11.86 -3.11
CA VAL A 55 21.67 11.96 -4.22
C VAL A 55 21.73 10.60 -4.94
N ASP A 56 21.79 10.61 -6.27
CA ASP A 56 21.81 9.40 -7.11
C ASP A 56 20.63 8.45 -6.87
N TYR A 57 19.44 9.01 -6.61
CA TYR A 57 18.22 8.23 -6.39
C TYR A 57 17.86 7.34 -7.60
N GLN A 58 17.98 6.02 -7.41
CA GLN A 58 17.49 4.99 -8.32
C GLN A 58 16.18 4.36 -7.78
N PRO A 59 15.00 4.64 -8.38
CA PRO A 59 13.71 4.17 -7.85
C PRO A 59 13.61 2.65 -7.69
N ALA A 60 14.20 1.88 -8.63
CA ALA A 60 14.19 0.43 -8.61
C ALA A 60 14.91 -0.18 -7.39
N GLN A 61 15.85 0.55 -6.79
CA GLN A 61 16.60 0.10 -5.61
C GLN A 61 16.04 0.70 -4.32
N HIS A 62 15.62 1.97 -4.36
CA HIS A 62 15.37 2.75 -3.15
C HIS A 62 13.90 2.88 -2.75
N LEU A 63 12.95 2.79 -3.68
CA LEU A 63 11.55 3.11 -3.37
C LEU A 63 10.87 1.97 -2.59
N GLY A 64 11.08 0.73 -3.05
CA GLY A 64 10.43 -0.46 -2.52
C GLY A 64 8.90 -0.46 -2.72
N GLY A 65 8.27 -1.60 -2.43
CA GLY A 65 6.81 -1.73 -2.49
C GLY A 65 6.09 -1.22 -1.24
N VAL A 66 4.82 -1.59 -1.14
CA VAL A 66 3.94 -1.29 -0.01
C VAL A 66 3.65 -2.57 0.77
N VAL A 67 3.64 -2.46 2.10
CA VAL A 67 3.23 -3.53 3.00
C VAL A 67 2.06 -3.04 3.84
N TYR A 68 0.95 -3.78 3.78
CA TYR A 68 -0.21 -3.56 4.64
C TYR A 68 -0.22 -4.60 5.75
N LEU A 69 -0.26 -4.11 6.99
CA LEU A 69 -0.17 -4.90 8.21
C LEU A 69 -1.52 -4.89 8.91
N TYR A 70 -2.37 -5.88 8.62
CA TYR A 70 -3.63 -6.11 9.32
C TYR A 70 -3.36 -6.75 10.68
N LEU A 71 -3.26 -5.90 11.70
CA LEU A 71 -2.77 -6.27 13.03
C LEU A 71 -3.52 -7.44 13.67
N ARG A 72 -4.83 -7.52 13.45
CA ARG A 72 -5.69 -8.59 13.98
C ARG A 72 -5.44 -9.96 13.32
N GLY A 73 -4.83 -9.96 12.14
CA GLY A 73 -4.48 -11.14 11.36
C GLY A 73 -3.06 -11.65 11.57
N MET A 74 -2.21 -10.92 12.30
CA MET A 74 -0.79 -11.27 12.46
C MET A 74 -0.60 -12.24 13.63
N ARG A 75 0.27 -13.24 13.44
CA ARG A 75 0.76 -14.14 14.49
C ARG A 75 2.28 -14.20 14.46
N ALA A 76 2.91 -14.24 15.63
CA ALA A 76 4.34 -14.48 15.70
C ALA A 76 4.67 -15.87 15.10
N GLY A 77 5.64 -15.91 14.17
CA GLY A 77 6.03 -17.14 13.48
C GLY A 77 5.14 -17.57 12.33
N ASP A 78 4.08 -16.83 11.99
CA ASP A 78 3.22 -17.11 10.84
C ASP A 78 2.99 -15.84 9.99
N ALA A 79 3.55 -15.85 8.78
CA ALA A 79 3.42 -14.77 7.81
C ALA A 79 2.32 -15.03 6.75
N LYS A 80 1.52 -16.10 6.88
CA LYS A 80 0.48 -16.45 5.89
C LYS A 80 -0.74 -15.55 5.97
N THR A 81 -0.98 -14.92 7.11
CA THR A 81 -2.15 -14.07 7.38
C THR A 81 -1.74 -12.69 7.89
N GLY A 82 -2.60 -11.70 7.66
CA GLY A 82 -2.43 -10.36 8.22
C GLY A 82 -1.36 -9.49 7.56
N ILE A 83 -0.58 -10.02 6.62
CA ILE A 83 0.44 -9.26 5.88
C ILE A 83 0.11 -9.33 4.39
N LEU A 84 -0.08 -8.17 3.76
CA LEU A 84 -0.28 -8.06 2.32
C LEU A 84 0.83 -7.21 1.72
N HIS A 85 1.59 -7.80 0.80
CA HIS A 85 2.62 -7.11 0.02
C HIS A 85 2.04 -6.67 -1.32
N TRP A 86 2.28 -5.42 -1.69
CA TRP A 86 2.00 -4.90 -3.01
C TRP A 86 3.29 -4.38 -3.65
N PRO A 87 3.75 -4.96 -4.76
CA PRO A 87 5.01 -4.55 -5.38
C PRO A 87 4.93 -3.14 -5.94
N VAL A 88 6.08 -2.49 -6.04
CA VAL A 88 6.20 -1.20 -6.72
C VAL A 88 5.89 -1.37 -8.21
N ASN A 89 5.10 -0.46 -8.76
CA ASN A 89 4.87 -0.35 -10.20
C ASN A 89 5.30 1.04 -10.67
N MET A 90 6.53 1.12 -11.19
CA MET A 90 7.11 2.40 -11.61
C MET A 90 6.36 3.04 -12.79
N GLN A 91 5.77 2.24 -13.68
CA GLN A 91 4.97 2.78 -14.77
C GLN A 91 3.74 3.52 -14.25
N LEU A 92 2.99 2.88 -13.34
CA LEU A 92 1.81 3.49 -12.71
C LEU A 92 2.19 4.74 -11.91
N ILE A 93 3.27 4.66 -11.12
CA ILE A 93 3.75 5.79 -10.30
C ILE A 93 4.11 6.98 -11.19
N ASN A 94 4.88 6.77 -12.25
CA ASN A 94 5.27 7.85 -13.17
C ASN A 94 4.06 8.47 -13.88
N GLN A 95 3.11 7.64 -14.35
CA GLN A 95 1.89 8.13 -14.98
C GLN A 95 1.04 8.98 -14.03
N LEU A 96 0.86 8.52 -12.78
CA LEU A 96 0.15 9.31 -11.77
C LEU A 96 0.92 10.57 -11.37
N ASP A 97 2.26 10.49 -11.29
CA ASP A 97 3.14 11.62 -11.01
C ASP A 97 2.96 12.74 -12.05
N GLU A 98 2.91 12.37 -13.33
CA GLU A 98 2.64 13.30 -14.43
C GLU A 98 1.24 13.92 -14.30
N ILE A 99 0.20 13.12 -14.10
CA ILE A 99 -1.19 13.62 -13.94
C ILE A 99 -1.28 14.60 -12.76
N LEU A 100 -0.69 14.27 -11.61
CA LEU A 100 -0.71 15.10 -10.40
C LEU A 100 0.24 16.30 -10.48
N GLY A 101 1.18 16.31 -11.43
CA GLY A 101 2.09 17.41 -11.70
C GLY A 101 1.51 18.45 -12.66
N GLN A 102 0.46 18.10 -13.41
CA GLN A 102 -0.29 19.02 -14.27
C GLN A 102 -1.13 19.97 -13.39
N HIS A 103 -0.52 21.07 -12.95
CA HIS A 103 -1.25 22.30 -12.68
C HIS A 103 -0.86 23.30 -13.77
N ASP A 104 -1.86 23.75 -14.52
CA ASP A 104 -1.75 24.81 -15.50
C ASP A 104 -1.04 26.03 -14.89
N GLY A 105 0.15 26.33 -15.41
CA GLY A 105 0.63 27.69 -15.54
C GLY A 105 -0.22 28.43 -16.57
N ALA A 106 -1.53 28.54 -16.34
CA ALA A 106 -2.38 29.50 -17.03
C ALA A 106 -2.02 30.88 -16.48
N VAL A 107 -0.97 31.46 -17.08
CA VAL A 107 -0.69 32.90 -17.09
C VAL A 107 -1.50 33.52 -18.22
#